data_AF-A0A0W0YLN6-F1
#
_entry.id   AF-A0A0W0YLN6-F1
#
_cell.length_a   1.000
_cell.length_b   1.000
_cell.length_c   1.000
_cell.angle_alpha   90.00
_cell.angle_beta   90.00
_cell.angle_gamma   90.00
#
_symmetry.space_group_name_H-M   'P 1'
#
loop_
_entity.id
_entity.type
_entity.pdbx_description
1 polymer ?
#
loop_
_entity_poly.entity_id
_entity_poly.type
_entity_poly.pdbx_seq_one_letter_code
_entity_poly.pdbx_strand_id
1 'polypeptide(L)'
;MKIRLGLSFLTIINCSALYLTYWYIYIVCSTRANNVLHIPYEPSGMQLYYYFLSFPLFLFLALLSTLHSYYFNLKKSLSPGIIIIWFCYFVLILYVDFVIHYSTAGNNILYYGSLSISFGAICYVVYSTYCQIMQFTNSLKDN
;
A
#
# COMPACT_ATOMS: atom_id res chain seq x y z
N MET A 1 0.71 -23.11 18.64
CA MET A 1 -0.43 -22.85 17.71
C MET A 1 -0.72 -21.35 17.54
N LYS A 2 -0.87 -20.59 18.64
CA LYS A 2 -1.15 -19.13 18.62
C LYS A 2 -0.15 -18.31 17.77
N ILE A 3 1.15 -18.58 17.88
CA ILE A 3 2.20 -17.81 17.18
C ILE A 3 2.24 -18.09 15.67
N ARG A 4 2.09 -19.34 15.24
CA ARG A 4 2.00 -19.70 13.81
C ARG A 4 0.81 -18.99 13.16
N LEU A 5 -0.33 -18.97 13.85
CA LEU A 5 -1.53 -18.26 13.41
C LEU A 5 -1.28 -16.73 13.33
N GLY A 6 -0.60 -16.16 14.31
CA GLY A 6 -0.17 -14.75 14.28
C GLY A 6 0.71 -14.41 13.08
N LEU A 7 1.71 -15.24 12.79
CA LEU A 7 2.57 -15.06 11.60
C LEU A 7 1.77 -15.22 10.30
N SER A 8 0.86 -16.19 10.21
CA SER A 8 0.01 -16.36 9.02
C SER A 8 -0.84 -15.12 8.74
N PHE A 9 -1.52 -14.58 9.75
CA PHE A 9 -2.31 -13.35 9.58
C PHE A 9 -1.43 -12.14 9.24
N LEU A 10 -0.26 -12.03 9.86
CA LEU A 10 0.68 -10.96 9.55
C LEU A 10 1.10 -11.00 8.07
N THR A 11 1.46 -12.18 7.57
CA THR A 11 1.80 -12.39 6.16
C THR A 11 0.64 -12.03 5.25
N ILE A 12 -0.59 -12.45 5.58
CA ILE A 12 -1.78 -12.14 4.77
C ILE A 12 -2.00 -10.62 4.69
N ILE A 13 -1.95 -9.90 5.82
CA ILE A 13 -2.15 -8.44 5.86
C ILE A 13 -1.09 -7.74 5.02
N ASN A 14 0.19 -8.08 5.20
CA ASN A 14 1.30 -7.42 4.51
C ASN A 14 1.32 -7.73 3.01
N CYS A 15 1.10 -8.99 2.62
CA CYS A 15 0.99 -9.37 1.21
C CYS A 15 -0.20 -8.66 0.54
N SER A 16 -1.32 -8.51 1.24
CA SER A 16 -2.47 -7.76 0.71
C SER A 16 -2.17 -6.28 0.54
N ALA A 17 -1.49 -5.65 1.50
CA ALA A 17 -1.06 -4.26 1.37
C ALA A 17 -0.06 -4.04 0.21
N LEU A 18 0.90 -4.96 0.04
CA LEU A 18 1.82 -4.97 -1.09
C LEU A 18 1.09 -5.20 -2.43
N TYR A 19 0.08 -6.07 -2.44
CA TYR A 19 -0.73 -6.32 -3.63
C TYR A 19 -1.52 -5.09 -4.08
N LEU A 20 -2.13 -4.35 -3.14
CA LEU A 20 -2.79 -3.08 -3.44
C LEU A 20 -1.79 -2.04 -3.96
N THR A 21 -0.60 -1.98 -3.35
CA THR A 21 0.49 -1.10 -3.81
C THR A 21 0.94 -1.48 -5.23
N TYR A 22 1.08 -2.76 -5.52
CA TYR A 22 1.42 -3.27 -6.84
C TYR A 22 0.39 -2.87 -7.89
N TRP A 23 -0.91 -2.97 -7.57
CA TRP A 23 -1.95 -2.51 -8.48
C TRP A 23 -1.86 -1.02 -8.79
N TYR A 24 -1.52 -0.18 -7.82
CA TYR A 24 -1.25 1.24 -8.11
C TYR A 24 -0.10 1.45 -9.07
N ILE A 25 0.99 0.71 -8.90
CA ILE A 25 2.12 0.72 -9.84
C ILE A 25 1.65 0.27 -11.23
N TYR A 26 0.84 -0.79 -11.30
CA TYR A 26 0.36 -1.34 -12.56
C TYR A 26 -0.49 -0.32 -13.32
N ILE A 27 -1.47 0.27 -12.63
CA ILE A 27 -2.44 1.23 -13.18
C ILE A 27 -1.76 2.53 -13.60
N VAL A 28 -0.74 2.98 -12.87
CA VAL A 28 -0.01 4.18 -13.26
C VAL A 28 0.90 3.91 -14.45
N CYS A 29 1.54 2.75 -14.51
CA CYS A 29 2.37 2.37 -15.64
C CYS A 29 1.57 2.15 -16.93
N SER A 30 0.36 1.60 -16.84
CA SER A 30 -0.50 1.41 -18.01
C SER A 30 -0.94 2.74 -18.65
N THR A 31 -0.81 3.88 -17.97
CA THR A 31 -1.11 5.20 -18.58
C THR A 31 0.05 5.84 -19.34
N ARG A 32 1.19 5.15 -19.47
CA ARG A 32 2.32 5.66 -20.25
C ARG A 32 2.91 4.57 -21.13
N ALA A 33 2.94 4.81 -22.44
CA ALA A 33 3.54 3.89 -23.41
C ALA A 33 5.00 3.55 -23.12
N ASN A 34 5.79 4.55 -22.69
CA ASN A 34 7.18 4.38 -22.30
C ASN A 34 7.31 4.40 -20.77
N ASN A 35 6.89 3.33 -20.09
CA ASN A 35 7.02 3.19 -18.64
C ASN A 35 8.19 2.27 -18.26
N VAL A 36 8.74 2.47 -17.06
CA VAL A 36 9.93 1.76 -16.53
C VAL A 36 9.72 0.24 -16.40
N LEU A 37 8.47 -0.22 -16.27
CA LEU A 37 8.13 -1.63 -16.07
C LEU A 37 7.67 -2.33 -17.36
N HIS A 38 7.71 -1.64 -18.50
CA HIS A 38 7.23 -2.10 -19.80
C HIS A 38 5.81 -2.70 -19.78
N ILE A 39 4.94 -2.16 -18.94
CA ILE A 39 3.53 -2.57 -18.85
C ILE A 39 2.80 -2.03 -20.10
N PRO A 40 1.95 -2.83 -20.76
CA PRO A 40 1.19 -2.36 -21.94
C PRO A 40 0.36 -1.11 -21.64
N TYR A 41 0.38 -0.16 -22.58
CA TYR A 41 -0.43 1.05 -22.47
C TYR A 41 -1.91 0.70 -22.61
N GLU A 42 -2.73 1.18 -21.67
CA GLU A 42 -4.17 1.00 -21.66
C GLU A 42 -4.87 2.36 -21.45
N PRO A 43 -5.58 2.89 -22.46
CA PRO A 43 -6.18 4.23 -22.40
C PRO A 43 -7.52 4.28 -21.64
N SER A 44 -7.85 3.28 -20.83
CA SER A 44 -9.22 3.06 -20.30
C SER A 44 -9.65 4.01 -19.18
N GLY A 45 -8.77 4.89 -18.69
CA GLY A 45 -9.13 5.85 -17.63
C GLY A 45 -9.54 5.22 -16.30
N MET A 46 -9.31 3.91 -16.12
CA MET A 46 -9.72 3.14 -14.92
C MET A 46 -9.00 3.55 -13.63
N GLN A 47 -8.05 4.48 -13.70
CA GLN A 47 -7.26 4.93 -12.56
C GLN A 47 -8.15 5.44 -11.44
N LEU A 48 -9.04 6.41 -11.73
CA LEU A 48 -9.90 7.05 -10.73
C LEU A 48 -10.83 6.05 -10.04
N TYR A 49 -11.36 5.09 -10.81
CA TYR A 49 -12.22 4.02 -10.30
C TYR A 49 -11.49 3.11 -9.32
N TYR A 50 -10.26 2.73 -9.63
CA TYR A 50 -9.47 1.90 -8.72
C TYR A 50 -9.14 2.61 -7.42
N TYR A 51 -8.87 3.93 -7.44
CA TYR A 51 -8.61 4.70 -6.22
C TYR A 51 -9.82 4.79 -5.28
N PHE A 52 -11.02 4.94 -5.81
CA PHE A 52 -12.24 4.91 -4.99
C PHE A 52 -12.51 3.50 -4.44
N LEU A 53 -12.33 2.47 -5.27
CA LEU A 53 -12.56 1.08 -4.87
C LEU A 53 -11.52 0.57 -3.87
N SER A 54 -10.29 1.09 -3.90
CA SER A 54 -9.23 0.65 -3.01
C SER A 54 -9.42 1.13 -1.57
N PHE A 55 -10.09 2.27 -1.34
CA PHE A 55 -10.32 2.81 0.01
C PHE A 55 -10.93 1.79 0.98
N PRO A 56 -12.07 1.14 0.68
CA PRO A 56 -12.64 0.15 1.59
C PRO A 56 -11.68 -1.03 1.83
N LEU A 57 -10.82 -1.38 0.87
CA LEU A 57 -9.81 -2.44 1.05
C LEU A 57 -8.68 -1.99 2.00
N PHE A 58 -8.17 -0.76 1.85
CA PHE A 58 -7.18 -0.20 2.78
C PHE A 58 -7.75 -0.04 4.19
N LEU A 59 -9.00 0.41 4.31
CA LEU A 59 -9.70 0.51 5.60
C LEU A 59 -9.87 -0.86 6.25
N PHE A 60 -10.31 -1.87 5.47
CA PHE A 60 -10.43 -3.24 5.94
C PHE A 60 -9.09 -3.81 6.42
N LEU A 61 -8.01 -3.60 5.67
CA LEU A 61 -6.67 -4.03 6.06
C LEU A 61 -6.15 -3.32 7.32
N ALA A 62 -6.43 -2.02 7.47
CA ALA A 62 -6.06 -1.28 8.67
C ALA A 62 -6.81 -1.81 9.90
N LEU A 63 -8.12 -2.09 9.78
CA LEU A 63 -8.90 -2.71 10.84
C LEU A 63 -8.37 -4.10 11.21
N LEU A 64 -8.08 -4.93 10.20
CA LEU A 64 -7.51 -6.26 10.41
C LEU A 64 -6.13 -6.19 11.09
N SER A 65 -5.30 -5.22 10.69
CA SER A 65 -4.01 -4.94 11.31
C SER A 65 -4.13 -4.49 12.76
N THR A 66 -5.13 -3.66 13.09
CA THR A 66 -5.42 -3.25 14.47
C THR A 66 -5.84 -4.43 15.33
N LEU A 67 -6.79 -5.24 14.84
CA LEU A 67 -7.27 -6.43 15.56
C LEU A 67 -6.15 -7.44 15.78
N HIS A 68 -5.33 -7.68 14.75
CA HIS A 68 -4.17 -8.55 14.83
C HIS A 68 -3.15 -8.04 15.86
N SER A 69 -2.80 -6.76 15.80
CA SER A 69 -1.86 -6.15 16.74
C SER A 69 -2.38 -6.18 18.17
N TYR A 70 -3.68 -5.99 18.39
CA TYR A 70 -4.30 -6.07 19.70
C TYR A 70 -4.29 -7.50 20.27
N TYR A 71 -4.67 -8.49 19.46
CA TYR A 71 -4.73 -9.89 19.89
C TYR A 71 -3.36 -10.50 20.21
N PHE A 72 -2.31 -10.07 19.49
CA PHE A 72 -0.94 -10.54 19.66
C PHE A 72 -0.03 -9.58 20.44
N ASN A 73 -0.57 -8.47 20.96
CA ASN A 73 0.17 -7.42 21.66
C ASN A 73 1.40 -6.90 20.88
N LEU A 74 1.23 -6.68 19.58
CA LEU A 74 2.27 -6.17 18.68
C LEU A 74 2.23 -4.65 18.58
N LYS A 75 3.32 -4.05 18.06
CA LYS A 75 3.31 -2.66 17.63
C LYS A 75 2.18 -2.39 16.62
N LYS A 76 1.35 -1.41 16.96
CA LYS A 76 0.18 -0.96 16.18
C LYS A 76 0.55 -0.04 15.00
N SER A 77 1.83 0.12 14.66
CA SER A 77 2.28 1.09 13.65
C SER A 77 1.78 0.77 12.24
N LEU A 78 1.65 -0.51 11.90
CA LEU A 78 1.25 -0.95 10.56
C LEU A 78 -0.12 -0.42 10.13
N SER A 79 -1.09 -0.40 11.04
CA SER A 79 -2.47 0.07 10.78
C SER A 79 -2.54 1.54 10.32
N PRO A 80 -2.03 2.54 11.08
CA PRO A 80 -2.01 3.92 10.61
C PRO A 80 -1.11 4.08 9.37
N GLY A 81 -0.05 3.28 9.22
CA GLY A 81 0.76 3.26 8.01
C GLY A 81 0.00 2.89 6.75
N ILE A 82 -0.85 1.85 6.81
CA ILE A 82 -1.74 1.45 5.69
C ILE A 82 -2.67 2.60 5.29
N ILE A 83 -3.24 3.32 6.26
CA ILE A 83 -4.11 4.48 5.99
C ILE A 83 -3.31 5.65 5.40
N ILE A 84 -2.11 5.93 5.91
CA ILE A 84 -1.24 7.00 5.39
C ILE A 84 -0.85 6.71 3.93
N ILE A 85 -0.51 5.46 3.59
CA ILE A 85 -0.19 5.07 2.21
C ILE A 85 -1.36 5.39 1.28
N TRP A 86 -2.58 4.99 1.64
CA TRP A 86 -3.78 5.31 0.86
C TRP A 86 -3.99 6.82 0.74
N PHE A 87 -3.85 7.56 1.85
CA PHE A 87 -4.05 9.00 1.89
C PHE A 87 -3.05 9.73 0.97
N CYS A 88 -1.79 9.29 0.93
CA CYS A 88 -0.79 9.83 0.01
C CYS A 88 -1.21 9.67 -1.45
N TYR A 89 -1.71 8.49 -1.84
CA TYR A 89 -2.26 8.30 -3.19
C TYR A 89 -3.46 9.21 -3.45
N PHE A 90 -4.40 9.27 -2.50
CA PHE A 90 -5.59 10.10 -2.61
C PHE A 90 -5.26 11.58 -2.85
N VAL A 91 -4.36 12.15 -2.05
CA VAL A 91 -3.91 13.54 -2.18
C VAL A 91 -3.22 13.79 -3.51
N LEU A 92 -2.38 12.87 -3.99
CA LEU A 92 -1.71 13.02 -5.28
C LEU A 92 -2.70 13.15 -6.44
N ILE A 93 -3.77 12.35 -6.45
CA ILE A 93 -4.77 12.40 -7.52
C ILE A 93 -5.57 13.68 -7.44
N LEU A 94 -6.05 14.06 -6.26
CA LEU A 94 -6.77 15.32 -6.09
C LEU A 94 -5.91 16.50 -6.55
N TYR A 95 -4.61 16.47 -6.25
CA TYR A 95 -3.69 17.50 -6.70
C TYR A 95 -3.57 17.55 -8.23
N VAL A 96 -3.44 16.40 -8.90
CA VAL A 96 -3.36 16.34 -10.36
C VAL A 96 -4.69 16.76 -11.01
N ASP A 97 -5.81 16.30 -10.47
CA ASP A 97 -7.16 16.57 -10.98
C ASP A 97 -7.55 18.04 -10.82
N PHE A 98 -7.40 18.61 -9.61
CA PHE A 98 -7.83 19.97 -9.32
C PHE A 98 -6.82 21.07 -9.68
N VAL A 99 -5.51 20.82 -9.50
CA VAL A 99 -4.50 21.89 -9.58
C VAL A 99 -3.83 21.95 -10.94
N ILE A 100 -3.30 20.82 -11.41
CA ILE A 100 -2.50 20.79 -12.64
C ILE A 100 -3.41 20.65 -13.88
N HIS A 101 -4.60 20.08 -13.69
CA HIS A 101 -5.46 19.53 -14.72
C HIS A 101 -4.72 18.45 -15.53
N TYR A 102 -5.41 17.53 -16.20
CA TYR A 102 -4.82 16.41 -16.96
C TYR A 102 -4.07 16.86 -18.24
N SER A 103 -3.07 17.73 -18.08
CA SER A 103 -2.07 18.11 -19.06
C SER A 103 -0.91 17.12 -19.04
N THR A 104 0.00 17.21 -20.02
CA THR A 104 1.23 16.37 -20.06
C THR A 104 2.05 16.47 -18.78
N ALA A 105 2.05 17.63 -18.12
CA ALA A 105 2.71 17.83 -16.82
C ALA A 105 2.00 17.06 -15.68
N GLY A 106 0.67 17.06 -15.68
CA GLY A 106 -0.14 16.30 -14.70
C GLY A 106 0.08 14.79 -14.80
N ASN A 107 0.12 14.24 -16.01
CA ASN A 107 0.40 12.82 -16.23
C ASN A 107 1.79 12.41 -15.73
N ASN A 108 2.81 13.25 -15.93
CA ASN A 108 4.15 12.97 -15.42
C ASN A 108 4.20 12.99 -13.89
N ILE A 109 3.54 13.96 -13.25
CA ILE A 109 3.49 14.07 -11.78
C ILE A 109 2.73 12.89 -11.18
N LEU A 110 1.60 12.50 -11.77
CA LEU A 110 0.85 11.31 -11.37
C LEU A 110 1.71 10.05 -11.49
N TYR A 111 2.44 9.90 -12.59
CA TYR A 111 3.32 8.76 -12.84
C TYR A 111 4.47 8.65 -11.82
N TYR A 112 5.33 9.65 -11.75
CA TYR A 112 6.51 9.61 -10.88
C TYR A 112 6.12 9.71 -9.41
N GLY A 113 5.09 10.51 -9.07
CA GLY A 113 4.58 10.61 -7.71
C GLY A 113 4.04 9.28 -7.20
N SER A 114 3.23 8.57 -8.01
CA SER A 114 2.69 7.26 -7.63
C SER A 114 3.80 6.24 -7.45
N LEU A 115 4.83 6.23 -8.31
CA LEU A 115 5.98 5.35 -8.15
C LEU A 115 6.77 5.65 -6.86
N SER A 116 7.00 6.92 -6.55
CA SER A 116 7.67 7.33 -5.31
C SER A 116 6.89 6.93 -4.06
N ILE A 117 5.57 7.13 -4.04
CA ILE A 117 4.70 6.67 -2.94
C ILE A 117 4.77 5.15 -2.82
N SER A 118 4.69 4.43 -3.95
CA SER A 118 4.73 2.96 -3.97
C SER A 118 6.05 2.42 -3.41
N PHE A 119 7.17 3.04 -3.78
CA PHE A 119 8.48 2.67 -3.26
C PHE A 119 8.56 2.87 -1.74
N GLY A 120 8.13 4.04 -1.24
CA GLY A 120 8.06 4.32 0.19
C GLY A 120 7.14 3.34 0.94
N ALA A 121 5.98 3.03 0.36
CA ALA A 121 5.02 2.07 0.90
C ALA A 121 5.63 0.66 1.02
N ILE A 122 6.33 0.17 -0.02
CA ILE A 122 7.01 -1.12 0.01
C ILE A 122 8.07 -1.16 1.11
N CYS A 123 8.95 -0.17 1.17
CA CYS A 123 9.98 -0.09 2.21
C CYS A 123 9.36 -0.08 3.61
N TYR A 124 8.29 0.70 3.80
CA TYR A 124 7.58 0.79 5.08
C TYR A 124 6.95 -0.55 5.48
N VAL A 125 6.20 -1.21 4.59
CA VAL A 125 5.54 -2.49 4.87
C VAL A 125 6.58 -3.56 5.18
N VAL A 126 7.65 -3.66 4.39
CA VAL A 126 8.75 -4.62 4.64
C VAL A 126 9.42 -4.37 5.99
N TYR A 127 9.75 -3.11 6.30
CA TYR A 127 10.36 -2.74 7.57
C TYR A 127 9.44 -3.04 8.77
N SER A 128 8.16 -2.69 8.68
CA SER A 128 7.18 -2.97 9.73
C SER A 128 6.98 -4.47 9.93
N THR A 129 6.94 -5.23 8.83
CA THR A 129 6.87 -6.70 8.86
C THR A 129 8.06 -7.29 9.61
N TYR A 130 9.28 -6.85 9.26
CA TYR A 130 10.49 -7.28 9.96
C TYR A 130 10.42 -6.97 11.47
N CYS A 131 10.00 -5.76 11.84
CA CYS A 131 9.85 -5.38 13.26
C CYS A 131 8.83 -6.24 14.02
N GLN A 132 7.71 -6.60 13.38
CA GLN A 132 6.67 -7.43 13.98
C GLN A 132 7.08 -8.90 14.07
N ILE A 133 7.79 -9.43 13.07
CA ILE A 133 8.40 -10.77 13.12
C ILE A 133 9.43 -10.85 14.25
N MET A 134 10.29 -9.84 14.40
CA MET A 134 11.29 -9.85 15.48
C MET A 134 10.64 -9.83 16.87
N GLN A 135 9.52 -9.12 17.04
CA GLN A 135 8.73 -9.19 18.28
C GLN A 135 8.17 -10.59 18.55
N PHE A 136 7.64 -11.27 17.51
CA PHE A 136 7.19 -12.65 17.65
C PHE A 136 8.32 -13.60 18.04
N THR A 137 9.50 -13.45 17.46
CA THR A 137 10.67 -14.31 17.77
C THR A 137 11.22 -14.04 19.16
N ASN A 138 11.24 -12.78 19.63
CA ASN A 138 11.69 -12.47 20.98
C ASN A 138 10.69 -12.97 22.04
N SER A 139 9.38 -12.80 21.79
CA SER A 139 8.33 -13.36 22.65
C SER A 139 8.38 -14.89 22.77
N LEU A 140 9.02 -15.59 21.83
CA LEU A 140 9.25 -17.04 21.90
C LEU A 140 10.44 -17.42 22.79
N LYS A 141 11.43 -16.55 22.97
CA LYS A 141 12.62 -16.82 23.78
C LYS A 141 12.35 -16.64 25.28
N ASP A 142 11.37 -15.80 25.61
CA ASP A 142 11.01 -15.48 26.99
C ASP A 142 9.96 -16.44 27.60
N ASN A 143 9.47 -17.42 26.82
CA ASN A 143 8.55 -18.48 27.26
C ASN A 143 9.22 -19.85 27.21
#